data_AF-A0A1A8MIV6-F1
#
_entry.id   AF-A0A1A8MIV6-F1
#
_cell.length_a   1.000
_cell.length_b   1.000
_cell.length_c   1.000
_cell.angle_alpha   90.00
_cell.angle_beta   90.00
_cell.angle_gamma   90.00
#
_symmetry.space_group_name_H-M   'P 1'
#
loop_
_entity.id
_entity.type
_entity.pdbx_description
1 polymer ?
#
loop_
_entity_poly.entity_id
_entity_poly.type
_entity_poly.pdbx_seq_one_letter_code
_entity_poly.pdbx_strand_id
1 'polypeptide(L)'
;ARGLDLSRVRACVVVAEERPRMALTHSFSKLFKDLGLHPRSVSTAFGCRVNLAICLQGTSGPDPTTVYVDMRALRHDRVRLVERGSPHSLPLMESGKILPGVRIIIANPETKGPLGDSHLGEIWVHSAHNGSGYYSGYGEEVLQSDHFNSRLSFGDTQTVWARTGYLGFLRRTELTDANGERHDALFVVGALEEAMELRGMRYHPIDIETSVIRAHKSIMECAVFTWTNLLVVVVELEGSEQEALDLVPMVTKAVLEEHYLIVGVVVVTDIGVIPINSRGEKQRMHLRDGFLQDQLDPIYVAYNM
;
A
#
# COMPACT_ATOMS: atom_id res chain seq x y z
N ALA A 1 -23.19 -27.84 0.49
CA ALA A 1 -21.88 -27.57 -0.14
C ALA A 1 -21.64 -28.60 -1.25
N ARG A 2 -21.32 -28.15 -2.48
CA ARG A 2 -21.14 -29.01 -3.68
C ARG A 2 -19.76 -29.71 -3.67
N GLY A 3 -19.53 -30.67 -2.78
CA GLY A 3 -18.35 -31.55 -2.82
C GLY A 3 -16.96 -30.86 -2.83
N LEU A 4 -16.88 -29.61 -2.37
CA LEU A 4 -15.65 -28.80 -2.39
C LEU A 4 -15.04 -28.82 -0.99
N ASP A 5 -13.79 -29.26 -0.89
CA ASP A 5 -13.05 -29.43 0.37
C ASP A 5 -11.66 -28.78 0.22
N LEU A 6 -11.42 -27.74 1.02
CA LEU A 6 -10.19 -26.95 1.07
C LEU A 6 -9.26 -27.36 2.21
N SER A 7 -9.58 -28.42 2.96
CA SER A 7 -8.74 -28.93 4.07
C SER A 7 -7.33 -29.32 3.66
N ARG A 8 -7.12 -29.62 2.37
CA ARG A 8 -5.81 -29.98 1.80
C ARG A 8 -4.99 -28.79 1.35
N VAL A 9 -5.54 -27.58 1.32
CA VAL A 9 -4.81 -26.36 0.94
C VAL A 9 -3.81 -26.06 2.04
N ARG A 10 -2.52 -26.21 1.73
CA ARG A 10 -1.43 -25.94 2.67
C ARG A 10 -0.95 -24.49 2.63
N ALA A 11 -0.97 -23.88 1.46
CA ALA A 11 -0.52 -22.50 1.23
C ALA A 11 -1.35 -21.85 0.12
N CYS A 12 -1.84 -20.66 0.40
CA CYS A 12 -2.58 -19.75 -0.47
C CYS A 12 -1.95 -18.38 -0.24
N VAL A 13 -0.94 -18.07 -1.07
CA VAL A 13 -0.12 -16.87 -0.90
C VAL A 13 -0.77 -15.73 -1.67
N VAL A 14 -1.22 -14.72 -0.94
CA VAL A 14 -1.71 -13.45 -1.45
C VAL A 14 -0.50 -12.54 -1.63
N VAL A 15 -0.10 -12.33 -2.88
CA VAL A 15 0.96 -11.35 -3.19
C VAL A 15 0.38 -9.97 -2.96
N ALA A 16 0.83 -9.29 -1.90
CA ALA A 16 0.51 -7.91 -1.65
C ALA A 16 1.34 -7.06 -2.61
N GLU A 17 0.67 -6.31 -3.47
CA GLU A 17 1.31 -5.40 -4.42
C GLU A 17 1.84 -4.14 -3.73
N GLU A 18 1.22 -3.80 -2.59
CA GLU A 18 1.62 -2.74 -1.69
C GLU A 18 1.50 -3.23 -0.22
N ARG A 19 0.77 -2.47 0.62
CA ARG A 19 0.39 -2.82 1.97
C ARG A 19 -0.62 -3.99 1.98
N PRO A 20 -0.41 -5.04 2.80
CA PRO A 20 -1.38 -6.12 2.95
C PRO A 20 -2.78 -5.63 3.35
N ARG A 21 -3.81 -6.05 2.61
CA ARG A 21 -5.22 -5.70 2.87
C ARG A 21 -5.81 -6.61 3.94
N MET A 22 -5.61 -6.26 5.22
CA MET A 22 -6.04 -7.06 6.37
C MET A 22 -7.52 -7.51 6.32
N ALA A 23 -8.42 -6.59 5.99
CA ALA A 23 -9.85 -6.87 5.93
C ALA A 23 -10.21 -7.90 4.84
N LEU A 24 -9.50 -7.85 3.70
CA LEU A 24 -9.67 -8.80 2.61
C LEU A 24 -9.22 -10.21 3.02
N THR A 25 -8.00 -10.32 3.56
CA THR A 25 -7.45 -11.62 4.02
C THR A 25 -8.32 -12.26 5.10
N HIS A 26 -8.83 -11.44 6.03
CA HIS A 26 -9.76 -11.89 7.07
C HIS A 26 -11.11 -12.35 6.49
N SER A 27 -11.71 -11.55 5.60
CA SER A 27 -12.99 -11.87 4.98
C SER A 27 -12.91 -13.13 4.11
N PHE A 28 -11.83 -13.30 3.35
CA PHE A 28 -11.56 -14.49 2.55
C PHE A 28 -11.47 -15.74 3.44
N SER A 29 -10.65 -15.69 4.50
CA SER A 29 -10.51 -16.81 5.44
C SER A 29 -11.84 -17.17 6.11
N LYS A 30 -12.66 -16.16 6.46
CA LYS A 30 -13.99 -16.37 7.05
C LYS A 30 -14.96 -17.00 6.06
N LEU A 31 -14.97 -16.55 4.81
CA LEU A 31 -15.87 -17.04 3.76
C LEU A 31 -15.65 -18.53 3.45
N PHE A 32 -14.39 -18.97 3.43
CA PHE A 32 -14.01 -20.34 3.08
C PHE A 32 -13.81 -21.28 4.28
N LYS A 33 -14.04 -20.79 5.50
CA LYS A 33 -13.86 -21.56 6.74
C LYS A 33 -14.68 -22.85 6.74
N ASP A 34 -15.95 -22.79 6.35
CA ASP A 34 -16.86 -23.94 6.38
C ASP A 34 -16.56 -24.97 5.26
N LEU A 35 -15.69 -24.61 4.32
CA LEU A 35 -15.15 -25.53 3.30
C LEU A 35 -13.82 -26.16 3.75
N GLY A 36 -13.37 -25.91 4.99
CA GLY A 36 -12.14 -26.49 5.54
C GLY A 36 -10.86 -25.69 5.26
N LEU A 37 -10.94 -24.48 4.70
CA LEU A 37 -9.76 -23.64 4.52
C LEU A 37 -9.23 -23.18 5.88
N HIS A 38 -8.05 -23.65 6.25
CA HIS A 38 -7.41 -23.23 7.49
C HIS A 38 -6.87 -21.79 7.34
N PRO A 39 -7.12 -20.86 8.28
CA PRO A 39 -6.66 -19.47 8.18
C PRO A 39 -5.15 -19.34 7.99
N ARG A 40 -4.36 -20.19 8.65
CA ARG A 40 -2.89 -20.23 8.48
C ARG A 40 -2.43 -20.66 7.08
N SER A 41 -3.30 -21.25 6.27
CA SER A 41 -3.00 -21.55 4.88
C SER A 41 -3.01 -20.29 4.03
N VAL A 42 -3.69 -19.22 4.45
CA VAL A 42 -3.69 -17.93 3.76
C VAL A 42 -2.55 -17.08 4.31
N SER A 43 -1.64 -16.65 3.45
CA SER A 43 -0.50 -15.85 3.86
C SER A 43 -0.22 -14.72 2.88
N THR A 44 0.58 -13.74 3.29
CA THR A 44 0.97 -12.63 2.43
C THR A 44 2.42 -12.74 1.99
N ALA A 45 2.72 -12.21 0.82
CA ALA A 45 4.09 -12.02 0.36
C ALA A 45 4.24 -10.62 -0.21
N PHE A 46 5.47 -10.11 -0.23
CA PHE A 46 5.80 -8.89 -0.93
C PHE A 46 6.95 -9.11 -1.91
N GLY A 47 6.73 -8.56 -3.10
CA GLY A 47 7.66 -8.50 -4.21
C GLY A 47 7.29 -7.32 -5.08
N CYS A 48 8.22 -6.89 -5.92
CA CYS A 48 8.06 -5.75 -6.80
C CYS A 48 8.78 -6.00 -8.13
N ARG A 49 8.75 -5.01 -9.02
CA ARG A 49 9.34 -5.13 -10.37
C ARG A 49 10.85 -5.43 -10.34
N VAL A 50 11.57 -4.93 -9.33
CA VAL A 50 13.02 -5.13 -9.22
C VAL A 50 13.41 -6.42 -8.50
N ASN A 51 12.51 -7.01 -7.71
CA ASN A 51 12.71 -8.29 -7.03
C ASN A 51 11.35 -8.91 -6.69
N LEU A 52 11.05 -10.08 -7.27
CA LEU A 52 9.76 -10.75 -7.16
C LEU A 52 9.53 -11.44 -5.79
N ALA A 53 10.55 -11.62 -4.98
CA ALA A 53 10.51 -12.42 -3.77
C ALA A 53 11.37 -11.77 -2.67
N ILE A 54 10.82 -10.74 -2.02
CA ILE A 54 11.51 -10.02 -0.94
C ILE A 54 11.20 -10.67 0.41
N CYS A 55 9.91 -10.83 0.72
CA CYS A 55 9.47 -11.47 1.95
C CYS A 55 8.21 -12.31 1.75
N LEU A 56 8.07 -13.32 2.60
CA LEU A 56 6.94 -14.24 2.62
C LEU A 56 6.55 -14.51 4.06
N GLN A 57 5.26 -14.40 4.34
CA GLN A 57 4.70 -14.95 5.55
C GLN A 57 4.49 -16.47 5.34
N GLY A 58 5.36 -17.27 5.95
CA GLY A 58 5.31 -18.73 5.81
C GLY A 58 4.17 -19.34 6.64
N THR A 59 3.58 -20.43 6.15
CA THR A 59 2.48 -21.15 6.82
C THR A 59 2.94 -21.87 8.11
N SER A 60 4.24 -22.15 8.21
CA SER A 60 4.92 -22.73 9.37
C SER A 60 5.40 -21.68 10.39
N GLY A 61 5.31 -20.39 10.08
CA GLY A 61 5.75 -19.29 10.95
C GLY A 61 4.73 -18.95 12.05
N PRO A 62 5.03 -17.97 12.91
CA PRO A 62 4.02 -17.39 13.79
C PRO A 62 2.91 -16.70 12.98
N ASP A 63 1.76 -16.45 13.62
CA ASP A 63 0.69 -15.64 13.04
C ASP A 63 1.21 -14.23 12.71
N PRO A 64 0.63 -13.53 11.71
CA PRO A 64 1.17 -12.26 11.24
C PRO A 64 1.11 -11.22 12.36
N THR A 65 2.24 -10.55 12.62
CA THR A 65 2.25 -9.42 13.54
C THR A 65 1.52 -8.24 12.91
N THR A 66 0.54 -7.69 13.62
CA THR A 66 -0.03 -6.37 13.31
C THR A 66 0.55 -5.36 14.29
N VAL A 67 1.15 -4.30 13.76
CA VAL A 67 1.60 -3.15 14.54
C VAL A 67 0.65 -1.98 14.32
N TYR A 68 0.59 -1.07 15.29
CA TYR A 68 -0.18 0.16 15.17
C TYR A 68 0.79 1.32 15.14
N VAL A 69 0.71 2.14 14.11
CA VAL A 69 1.60 3.29 13.91
C VAL A 69 0.80 4.59 13.98
N ASP A 70 1.43 5.64 14.51
CA ASP A 70 0.86 6.99 14.51
C ASP A 70 0.86 7.56 13.08
N MET A 71 -0.33 7.76 12.52
CA MET A 71 -0.48 8.32 11.18
C MET A 71 0.12 9.73 11.05
N ARG A 72 0.16 10.52 12.13
CA ARG A 72 0.79 11.86 12.11
C ARG A 72 2.30 11.75 12.01
N ALA A 73 2.90 10.77 12.67
CA ALA A 73 4.34 10.52 12.54
C ALA A 73 4.69 10.06 11.11
N LEU A 74 3.87 9.18 10.52
CA LEU A 74 4.09 8.71 9.15
C LEU A 74 4.10 9.86 8.12
N ARG A 75 3.25 10.88 8.31
CA ARG A 75 3.22 12.08 7.44
C ARG A 75 4.53 12.87 7.42
N HIS A 76 5.36 12.69 8.43
CA HIS A 76 6.69 13.31 8.57
C HIS A 76 7.82 12.28 8.40
N ASP A 77 7.55 11.18 7.71
CA ASP A 77 8.51 10.09 7.45
C ASP A 77 9.08 9.45 8.72
N ARG A 78 8.26 9.40 9.78
CA ARG A 78 8.61 8.76 11.05
C ARG A 78 7.70 7.58 11.33
N VAL A 79 8.30 6.54 11.90
CA VAL A 79 7.59 5.37 12.40
C VAL A 79 7.54 5.48 13.91
N ARG A 80 6.35 5.70 14.45
CA ARG A 80 6.08 5.70 15.89
C ARG A 80 5.02 4.66 16.19
N LEU A 81 5.38 3.66 16.99
CA LEU A 81 4.42 2.66 17.46
C LEU A 81 3.49 3.28 18.52
N VAL A 82 2.22 2.91 18.44
CA VAL A 82 1.18 3.28 19.39
C VAL A 82 0.39 2.04 19.78
N GLU A 83 -0.46 2.17 20.80
CA GLU A 83 -1.34 1.07 21.20
C GLU A 83 -2.54 0.96 20.25
N ARG A 84 -3.13 -0.24 20.16
CA ARG A 84 -4.38 -0.47 19.45
C ARG A 84 -5.46 0.46 19.98
N GLY A 85 -6.12 1.20 19.08
CA GLY A 85 -7.21 2.11 19.44
C GLY A 85 -6.73 3.49 19.90
N SER A 86 -5.43 3.77 19.87
CA SER A 86 -4.92 5.12 20.05
C SER A 86 -5.50 6.06 18.98
N PRO A 87 -5.71 7.35 19.27
CA PRO A 87 -6.11 8.32 18.26
C PRO A 87 -5.13 8.30 17.07
N HIS A 88 -5.64 8.29 15.84
CA HIS A 88 -4.85 8.21 14.61
C HIS A 88 -3.98 6.96 14.47
N SER A 89 -4.27 5.89 15.22
CA SER A 89 -3.58 4.61 15.03
C SER A 89 -3.93 4.00 13.68
N LEU A 90 -2.92 3.70 12.88
CA LEU A 90 -3.05 2.97 11.64
C LEU A 90 -2.56 1.53 11.84
N PRO A 91 -3.40 0.51 11.66
CA PRO A 91 -2.94 -0.88 11.70
C PRO A 91 -2.14 -1.22 10.44
N LEU A 92 -0.93 -1.76 10.63
CA LEU A 92 -0.08 -2.31 9.58
C LEU A 92 0.24 -3.77 9.89
N MET A 93 -0.13 -4.65 8.99
CA MET A 93 0.24 -6.06 9.04
C MET A 93 1.62 -6.23 8.41
N GLU A 94 2.46 -7.09 9.01
CA GLU A 94 3.74 -7.47 8.39
C GLU A 94 3.52 -8.04 6.98
N SER A 95 4.35 -7.66 6.03
CA SER A 95 4.33 -8.23 4.68
C SER A 95 4.89 -9.66 4.65
N GLY A 96 5.78 -9.98 5.62
CA GLY A 96 6.34 -11.31 5.83
C GLY A 96 7.78 -11.29 6.36
N LYS A 97 8.32 -12.48 6.61
CA LYS A 97 9.73 -12.70 6.96
C LYS A 97 10.61 -12.52 5.73
N ILE A 98 11.72 -11.80 5.88
CA ILE A 98 12.70 -11.60 4.80
C ILE A 98 13.22 -12.98 4.34
N LEU A 99 13.24 -13.21 3.03
CA LEU A 99 13.67 -14.49 2.47
C LEU A 99 15.20 -14.70 2.61
N PRO A 100 15.67 -15.96 2.72
CA PRO A 100 17.09 -16.26 2.75
C PRO A 100 17.84 -15.68 1.55
N GLY A 101 19.00 -15.06 1.78
CA GLY A 101 19.80 -14.43 0.73
C GLY A 101 19.29 -13.06 0.26
N VAL A 102 18.22 -12.55 0.86
CA VAL A 102 17.73 -11.18 0.66
C VAL A 102 18.25 -10.31 1.79
N ARG A 103 18.94 -9.22 1.46
CA ARG A 103 19.29 -8.15 2.39
C ARG A 103 18.42 -6.93 2.08
N ILE A 104 17.95 -6.26 3.13
CA ILE A 104 17.13 -5.05 3.01
C ILE A 104 17.80 -3.93 3.78
N ILE A 105 17.72 -2.71 3.24
CA ILE A 105 18.01 -1.49 3.97
C ILE A 105 16.89 -0.47 3.72
N ILE A 106 16.59 0.34 4.72
CA ILE A 106 15.68 1.48 4.58
C ILE A 106 16.54 2.71 4.31
N ALA A 107 16.31 3.37 3.18
CA ALA A 107 17.10 4.50 2.72
C ALA A 107 16.23 5.71 2.42
N ASN A 108 16.78 6.91 2.59
CA ASN A 108 16.13 8.12 2.12
C ASN A 108 16.25 8.18 0.59
N PRO A 109 15.14 8.29 -0.16
CA PRO A 109 15.15 8.24 -1.61
C PRO A 109 15.87 9.42 -2.28
N GLU A 110 15.99 10.56 -1.59
CA GLU A 110 16.64 11.78 -2.09
C GLU A 110 18.13 11.82 -1.74
N THR A 111 18.46 11.66 -0.45
CA THR A 111 19.85 11.76 0.03
C THR A 111 20.66 10.48 -0.19
N LYS A 112 19.99 9.37 -0.55
CA LYS A 112 20.55 8.02 -0.69
C LYS A 112 21.27 7.54 0.58
N GLY A 113 20.94 8.12 1.74
CA GLY A 113 21.52 7.77 3.03
C GLY A 113 20.71 6.68 3.73
N PRO A 114 21.35 5.75 4.47
CA PRO A 114 20.62 4.80 5.30
C PRO A 114 19.85 5.52 6.42
N LEU A 115 18.70 4.97 6.76
CA LEU A 115 17.81 5.48 7.82
C LEU A 115 17.80 4.53 9.02
N GLY A 116 17.54 5.08 10.20
CA GLY A 116 17.39 4.30 11.43
C GLY A 116 15.98 3.75 11.62
N ASP A 117 15.81 2.87 12.61
CA ASP A 117 14.58 2.10 12.86
C ASP A 117 13.31 2.96 13.07
N SER A 118 13.45 4.24 13.43
CA SER A 118 12.33 5.17 13.68
C SER A 118 11.86 5.94 12.45
N HIS A 119 12.41 5.64 11.28
CA HIS A 119 12.15 6.39 10.06
C HIS A 119 11.43 5.53 9.03
N LEU A 120 10.53 6.20 8.31
CA LEU A 120 9.98 5.67 7.07
C LEU A 120 10.94 6.01 5.94
N GLY A 121 11.20 5.06 5.06
CA GLY A 121 12.05 5.31 3.90
C GLY A 121 11.79 4.31 2.80
N GLU A 122 12.51 4.50 1.70
CA GLU A 122 12.45 3.58 0.58
C GLU A 122 13.11 2.26 0.95
N ILE A 123 12.43 1.16 0.63
CA ILE A 123 12.94 -0.19 0.81
C ILE A 123 13.93 -0.46 -0.32
N TRP A 124 15.18 -0.70 0.03
CA TRP A 124 16.24 -1.07 -0.92
C TRP A 124 16.62 -2.53 -0.68
N VAL A 125 16.79 -3.28 -1.77
CA VAL A 125 17.01 -4.73 -1.70
C VAL A 125 18.31 -5.15 -2.40
N HIS A 126 19.09 -5.99 -1.74
CA HIS A 126 20.25 -6.64 -2.32
C HIS A 126 20.04 -8.15 -2.26
N SER A 127 19.97 -8.79 -3.43
CA SER A 127 19.81 -10.23 -3.58
C SER A 127 20.31 -10.69 -4.94
N ALA A 128 20.70 -11.96 -5.04
CA ALA A 128 20.99 -12.62 -6.31
C ALA A 128 19.74 -12.76 -7.21
N HIS A 129 18.54 -12.53 -6.66
CA HIS A 129 17.25 -12.59 -7.36
C HIS A 129 16.76 -11.22 -7.88
N ASN A 130 17.56 -10.16 -7.71
CA ASN A 130 17.23 -8.87 -8.28
C ASN A 130 17.25 -8.94 -9.81
N GLY A 131 16.33 -8.22 -10.46
CA GLY A 131 16.42 -7.97 -11.89
C GLY A 131 17.69 -7.18 -12.25
N SER A 132 18.10 -7.26 -13.51
CA SER A 132 19.29 -6.55 -14.01
C SER A 132 18.97 -5.26 -14.76
N GLY A 133 17.69 -4.95 -14.98
CA GLY A 133 17.25 -3.83 -15.80
C GLY A 133 15.81 -4.02 -16.30
N TYR A 134 15.27 -2.98 -16.92
CA TYR A 134 14.05 -3.08 -17.72
C TYR A 134 14.41 -3.33 -19.18
N TYR A 135 13.70 -4.22 -19.85
CA TYR A 135 13.85 -4.36 -21.30
C TYR A 135 13.08 -3.21 -21.98
N SER A 136 13.80 -2.33 -22.69
CA SER A 136 13.20 -1.31 -23.57
C SER A 136 13.54 -1.62 -25.02
N GLY A 137 12.53 -1.65 -25.89
CA GLY A 137 12.73 -1.80 -27.34
C GLY A 137 13.38 -0.58 -28.00
N TYR A 138 13.44 0.54 -27.30
CA TYR A 138 14.08 1.78 -27.74
C TYR A 138 15.25 2.07 -26.78
N GLY A 139 16.48 2.11 -27.30
CA GLY A 139 17.74 2.01 -26.55
C GLY A 139 18.13 3.19 -25.66
N GLU A 140 17.25 3.66 -24.78
CA GLU A 140 17.61 4.62 -23.72
C GLU A 140 17.93 3.90 -22.41
N GLU A 141 19.22 3.66 -22.17
CA GLU A 141 19.78 3.05 -20.95
C GLU A 141 19.84 4.03 -19.75
N VAL A 142 19.69 5.34 -19.98
CA VAL A 142 20.12 6.36 -19.00
C VAL A 142 19.16 6.54 -17.82
N LEU A 143 17.85 6.40 -18.02
CA LEU A 143 16.85 6.52 -16.95
C LEU A 143 16.71 5.25 -16.07
N GLN A 144 17.36 4.15 -16.45
CA GLN A 144 17.14 2.83 -15.86
C GLN A 144 18.22 2.41 -14.83
N SER A 145 19.37 3.09 -14.84
CA SER A 145 20.56 2.69 -14.06
C SER A 145 20.34 2.77 -12.54
N ASP A 146 19.60 3.77 -12.06
CA ASP A 146 19.42 4.02 -10.63
C ASP A 146 18.54 2.98 -9.92
N HIS A 147 17.61 2.31 -10.62
CA HIS A 147 16.70 1.36 -9.96
C HIS A 147 17.37 0.02 -9.58
N PHE A 148 18.42 -0.38 -10.30
CA PHE A 148 19.07 -1.67 -10.11
C PHE A 148 20.50 -1.57 -9.60
N ASN A 149 21.15 -0.40 -9.78
CA ASN A 149 22.57 -0.21 -9.47
C ASN A 149 22.83 0.92 -8.46
N SER A 150 21.91 1.14 -7.52
CA SER A 150 22.05 2.19 -6.52
C SER A 150 23.06 1.86 -5.43
N ARG A 151 23.68 2.89 -4.86
CA ARG A 151 24.63 2.80 -3.74
C ARG A 151 24.27 3.84 -2.69
N LEU A 152 24.54 3.51 -1.43
CA LEU A 152 24.34 4.45 -0.34
C LEU A 152 25.35 5.60 -0.45
N SER A 153 24.95 6.79 -0.02
CA SER A 153 25.82 7.97 0.02
C SER A 153 26.85 7.91 1.16
N PHE A 154 26.56 7.17 2.23
CA PHE A 154 27.47 6.88 3.35
C PHE A 154 27.13 5.53 4.01
N GLY A 155 28.01 5.03 4.89
CA GLY A 155 27.88 3.68 5.46
C GLY A 155 28.50 2.63 4.52
N ASP A 156 27.73 1.59 4.15
CA ASP A 156 28.16 0.61 3.15
C ASP A 156 27.91 1.11 1.72
N THR A 157 28.89 1.84 1.18
CA THR A 157 28.85 2.40 -0.18
C THR A 157 29.26 1.39 -1.26
N GLN A 158 29.71 0.19 -0.86
CA GLN A 158 30.22 -0.85 -1.78
C GLN A 158 29.15 -1.84 -2.20
N THR A 159 28.13 -2.08 -1.37
CA THR A 159 26.99 -2.90 -1.78
C THR A 159 26.13 -2.17 -2.81
N VAL A 160 25.78 -2.89 -3.89
CA VAL A 160 24.82 -2.43 -4.89
C VAL A 160 23.41 -2.85 -4.48
N TRP A 161 22.47 -1.92 -4.52
CA TRP A 161 21.10 -2.09 -4.10
C TRP A 161 20.14 -1.82 -5.26
N ALA A 162 19.06 -2.61 -5.32
CA ALA A 162 17.91 -2.29 -6.15
C ALA A 162 16.90 -1.48 -5.33
N ARG A 163 16.42 -0.39 -5.92
CA ARG A 163 15.42 0.53 -5.36
C ARG A 163 14.04 -0.02 -5.68
N THR A 164 13.23 -0.31 -4.66
CA THR A 164 11.93 -0.94 -4.88
C THR A 164 10.86 0.05 -5.32
N GLY A 165 11.01 1.35 -5.03
CA GLY A 165 9.96 2.34 -5.20
C GLY A 165 8.85 2.26 -4.15
N TYR A 166 9.02 1.48 -3.08
CA TYR A 166 8.05 1.36 -1.98
C TYR A 166 8.62 1.91 -0.67
N LEU A 167 7.76 2.59 0.08
CA LEU A 167 8.05 3.09 1.40
C LEU A 167 7.70 2.04 2.46
N GLY A 168 8.57 1.88 3.44
CA GLY A 168 8.36 0.97 4.55
C GLY A 168 9.42 1.07 5.64
N PHE A 169 9.35 0.13 6.57
CA PHE A 169 10.31 -0.01 7.66
C PHE A 169 10.51 -1.47 8.04
N LEU A 170 11.63 -1.73 8.71
CA LEU A 170 11.94 -3.04 9.28
C LEU A 170 11.64 -3.02 10.78
N ARG A 171 11.14 -4.14 11.29
CA ARG A 171 10.97 -4.32 12.74
C ARG A 171 11.16 -5.78 13.11
N ARG A 172 11.89 -6.00 14.20
CA ARG A 172 12.01 -7.32 14.80
C ARG A 172 10.70 -7.73 15.46
N THR A 173 10.16 -8.89 15.08
CA THR A 173 8.91 -9.42 15.65
C THR A 173 9.09 -9.82 17.11
N GLU A 174 8.00 -9.75 17.87
CA GLU A 174 7.98 -10.27 19.24
C GLU A 174 7.74 -11.79 19.27
N LEU A 175 6.93 -12.27 18.32
CA LEU A 175 6.63 -13.69 18.15
C LEU A 175 7.85 -14.46 17.61
N THR A 176 8.05 -15.65 18.16
CA THR A 176 9.12 -16.57 17.75
C THR A 176 8.58 -17.63 16.80
N ASP A 177 9.42 -18.09 15.89
CA ASP A 177 9.11 -19.26 15.06
C ASP A 177 9.24 -20.58 15.85
N ALA A 178 9.03 -21.70 15.17
CA ALA A 178 9.08 -23.04 15.77
C ALA A 178 10.43 -23.38 16.42
N ASN A 179 11.51 -22.68 16.06
CA ASN A 179 12.85 -22.85 16.63
C ASN A 179 13.12 -21.90 17.81
N GLY A 180 12.14 -21.07 18.19
CA GLY A 180 12.29 -20.06 19.25
C GLY A 180 12.98 -18.78 18.78
N GLU A 181 13.17 -18.58 17.48
CA GLU A 181 13.88 -17.41 16.95
C GLU A 181 12.90 -16.29 16.54
N ARG A 182 13.26 -15.04 16.89
CA ARG A 182 12.59 -13.84 16.36
C ARG A 182 13.17 -13.49 15.00
N HIS A 183 12.33 -12.98 14.11
CA HIS A 183 12.76 -12.57 12.78
C HIS A 183 12.55 -11.08 12.55
N ASP A 184 13.25 -10.53 11.56
CA ASP A 184 12.98 -9.19 11.06
C ASP A 184 11.86 -9.26 10.03
N ALA A 185 10.81 -8.49 10.28
CA ALA A 185 9.65 -8.38 9.42
C ALA A 185 9.67 -7.04 8.68
N LEU A 186 9.25 -7.09 7.42
CA LEU A 186 9.07 -5.91 6.58
C LEU A 186 7.64 -5.40 6.71
N PHE A 187 7.48 -4.09 6.89
CA PHE A 187 6.20 -3.40 6.89
C PHE A 187 6.16 -2.42 5.73
N VAL A 188 5.43 -2.77 4.67
CA VAL A 188 5.21 -1.90 3.51
C VAL A 188 4.07 -0.93 3.81
N VAL A 189 4.31 0.36 3.60
CA VAL A 189 3.33 1.43 3.85
C VAL A 189 2.62 1.84 2.56
N GLY A 190 3.32 1.93 1.43
CA GLY A 190 2.75 2.24 0.11
C GLY A 190 3.81 2.60 -0.93
N ALA A 191 3.43 2.74 -2.19
CA ALA A 191 4.34 3.20 -3.24
C ALA A 191 4.81 4.65 -3.02
N LEU A 192 6.09 4.90 -3.31
CA LEU A 192 6.71 6.23 -3.23
C LEU A 192 6.12 7.18 -4.28
N GLU A 193 5.94 6.69 -5.50
CA GLU A 193 5.43 7.49 -6.63
C GLU A 193 3.94 7.84 -6.50
N GLU A 194 3.18 7.05 -5.73
CA GLU A 194 1.76 7.33 -5.47
C GLU A 194 1.55 8.22 -4.23
N ALA A 195 2.55 8.34 -3.36
CA ALA A 195 2.43 9.15 -2.16
C ALA A 195 2.24 10.63 -2.54
N MET A 196 1.19 11.24 -2.01
CA MET A 196 0.86 12.64 -2.27
C MET A 196 1.53 13.53 -1.23
N GLU A 197 2.07 14.66 -1.66
CA GLU A 197 2.53 15.70 -0.75
C GLU A 197 1.52 16.85 -0.72
N LEU A 198 0.99 17.15 0.46
CA LEU A 198 0.08 18.25 0.69
C LEU A 198 0.54 19.02 1.92
N ARG A 199 0.85 20.31 1.74
CA ARG A 199 1.31 21.20 2.82
C ARG A 199 2.59 20.68 3.52
N GLY A 200 3.51 20.10 2.76
CA GLY A 200 4.78 19.55 3.28
C GLY A 200 4.63 18.27 4.12
N MET A 201 3.48 17.59 4.02
CA MET A 201 3.20 16.32 4.68
C MET A 201 2.90 15.25 3.64
N ARG A 202 3.36 14.02 3.90
CA ARG A 202 3.15 12.87 3.02
C ARG A 202 1.85 12.13 3.37
N TYR A 203 1.03 11.89 2.37
CA TYR A 203 -0.21 11.12 2.48
C TYR A 203 -0.19 9.95 1.52
N HIS A 204 -0.46 8.75 2.04
CA HIS A 204 -0.63 7.58 1.20
C HIS A 204 -2.11 7.51 0.75
N PRO A 205 -2.38 7.46 -0.57
CA PRO A 205 -3.76 7.45 -1.09
C PRO A 205 -4.65 6.38 -0.44
N ILE A 206 -4.11 5.18 -0.20
CA ILE A 206 -4.83 4.06 0.43
C ILE A 206 -5.43 4.42 1.80
N ASP A 207 -4.78 5.28 2.58
CA ASP A 207 -5.25 5.69 3.90
C ASP A 207 -6.47 6.62 3.80
N ILE A 208 -6.46 7.53 2.82
CA ILE A 208 -7.58 8.44 2.55
C ILE A 208 -8.73 7.65 1.93
N GLU A 209 -8.44 6.82 0.94
CA GLU A 209 -9.44 5.97 0.25
C GLU A 209 -10.15 5.04 1.22
N THR A 210 -9.44 4.46 2.19
CA THR A 210 -10.05 3.62 3.23
C THR A 210 -11.05 4.40 4.09
N SER A 211 -10.78 5.67 4.40
CA SER A 211 -11.73 6.52 5.12
C SER A 211 -12.92 6.90 4.24
N VAL A 212 -12.69 7.21 2.96
CA VAL A 212 -13.75 7.52 1.99
C VAL A 212 -14.69 6.33 1.78
N ILE A 213 -14.17 5.12 1.55
CA ILE A 213 -14.99 3.89 1.39
C ILE A 213 -15.86 3.63 2.63
N ARG A 214 -15.35 3.92 3.84
CA ARG A 214 -16.11 3.73 5.08
C ARG A 214 -17.15 4.81 5.33
N ALA A 215 -17.10 5.93 4.61
CA ALA A 215 -18.00 7.06 4.84
C ALA A 215 -19.45 6.72 4.48
N HIS A 216 -19.67 5.87 3.46
CA HIS A 216 -21.01 5.49 3.04
C HIS A 216 -21.04 4.11 2.35
N LYS A 217 -22.08 3.31 2.63
CA LYS A 217 -22.21 1.93 2.15
C LYS A 217 -22.33 1.78 0.62
N SER A 218 -22.79 2.83 -0.06
CA SER A 218 -22.98 2.83 -1.52
C SER A 218 -21.68 3.15 -2.28
N ILE A 219 -20.60 3.46 -1.57
CA ILE A 219 -19.28 3.68 -2.18
C ILE A 219 -18.68 2.33 -2.48
N MET A 220 -18.56 2.01 -3.77
CA MET A 220 -17.98 0.74 -4.21
C MET A 220 -16.48 0.82 -4.34
N GLU A 221 -15.98 1.93 -4.86
CA GLU A 221 -14.57 2.20 -5.01
C GLU A 221 -14.32 3.70 -4.98
N CYS A 222 -13.11 4.12 -4.63
CA CYS A 222 -12.71 5.51 -4.74
C CYS A 222 -11.22 5.65 -5.07
N ALA A 223 -10.82 6.75 -5.68
CA ALA A 223 -9.42 7.06 -5.92
C ALA A 223 -9.17 8.51 -5.57
N VAL A 224 -7.99 8.79 -5.00
CA VAL A 224 -7.59 10.15 -4.67
C VAL A 224 -6.30 10.54 -5.39
N PHE A 225 -6.23 11.79 -5.81
CA PHE A 225 -5.03 12.38 -6.38
C PHE A 225 -4.99 13.89 -6.12
N THR A 226 -3.86 14.52 -6.42
CA THR A 226 -3.72 15.97 -6.32
C THR A 226 -3.92 16.64 -7.67
N TRP A 227 -4.55 17.81 -7.65
CA TRP A 227 -4.65 18.73 -8.79
C TRP A 227 -4.47 20.16 -8.26
N THR A 228 -3.48 20.89 -8.78
CA THR A 228 -3.19 22.29 -8.35
C THR A 228 -3.12 22.51 -6.82
N ASN A 229 -2.56 21.54 -6.09
CA ASN A 229 -2.50 21.47 -4.60
C ASN A 229 -3.85 21.23 -3.89
N LEU A 230 -4.92 20.98 -4.63
CA LEU A 230 -6.20 20.49 -4.11
C LEU A 230 -6.20 18.96 -4.10
N LEU A 231 -6.88 18.40 -3.10
CA LEU A 231 -7.22 16.98 -3.07
C LEU A 231 -8.47 16.76 -3.91
N VAL A 232 -8.38 15.89 -4.91
CA VAL A 232 -9.50 15.40 -5.71
C VAL A 232 -9.84 13.99 -5.23
N VAL A 233 -11.12 13.75 -4.99
CA VAL A 233 -11.66 12.44 -4.61
C VAL A 233 -12.66 12.02 -5.68
N VAL A 234 -12.36 10.93 -6.38
CA VAL A 234 -13.27 10.28 -7.32
C VAL A 234 -13.90 9.09 -6.63
N VAL A 235 -15.22 8.96 -6.72
CA VAL A 235 -16.00 7.92 -6.04
C VAL A 235 -16.93 7.23 -7.03
N GLU A 236 -16.85 5.90 -7.08
CA GLU A 236 -17.82 5.05 -7.76
C GLU A 236 -18.99 4.74 -6.83
N LEU A 237 -20.19 5.11 -7.28
CA LEU A 237 -21.43 4.95 -6.51
C LEU A 237 -22.27 3.81 -7.06
N GLU A 238 -22.67 2.87 -6.20
CA GLU A 238 -23.79 1.96 -6.45
C GLU A 238 -25.06 2.56 -5.85
N GLY A 239 -25.77 3.38 -6.64
CA GLY A 239 -26.91 4.13 -6.13
C GLY A 239 -27.57 5.05 -7.14
N SER A 240 -28.52 5.84 -6.66
CA SER A 240 -29.22 6.85 -7.47
C SER A 240 -28.48 8.20 -7.48
N GLU A 241 -28.79 9.05 -8.46
CA GLU A 241 -28.23 10.42 -8.53
C GLU A 241 -28.51 11.25 -7.25
N GLN A 242 -29.65 11.02 -6.60
CA GLN A 242 -29.98 11.70 -5.34
C GLN A 242 -29.00 11.33 -4.22
N GLU A 243 -28.59 10.05 -4.16
CA GLU A 243 -27.59 9.59 -3.20
C GLU A 243 -26.19 10.16 -3.51
N ALA A 244 -25.90 10.48 -4.77
CA ALA A 244 -24.64 11.11 -5.17
C ALA A 244 -24.44 12.49 -4.53
N LEU A 245 -25.51 13.29 -4.45
CA LEU A 245 -25.48 14.61 -3.81
C LEU A 245 -25.24 14.52 -2.31
N ASP A 246 -25.91 13.58 -1.64
CA ASP A 246 -25.78 13.36 -0.20
C ASP A 246 -24.38 12.82 0.17
N LEU A 247 -23.67 12.20 -0.78
CA LEU A 247 -22.35 11.64 -0.61
C LEU A 247 -21.27 12.70 -0.35
N VAL A 248 -21.37 13.86 -0.99
CA VAL A 248 -20.31 14.88 -0.97
C VAL A 248 -20.03 15.39 0.45
N PRO A 249 -21.02 15.80 1.26
CA PRO A 249 -20.78 16.16 2.67
C PRO A 249 -20.19 15.01 3.50
N MET A 250 -20.56 13.76 3.22
CA MET A 250 -20.04 12.60 3.96
C MET A 250 -18.57 12.34 3.67
N VAL A 251 -18.19 12.36 2.38
CA VAL A 251 -16.80 12.19 1.93
C VAL A 251 -15.92 13.31 2.44
N THR A 252 -16.34 14.56 2.26
CA THR A 252 -15.59 15.74 2.71
C THR A 252 -15.39 15.75 4.22
N LYS A 253 -16.44 15.41 4.99
CA LYS A 253 -16.36 15.27 6.45
C LYS A 253 -15.38 14.17 6.88
N ALA A 254 -15.47 12.97 6.30
CA ALA A 254 -14.60 11.85 6.67
C ALA A 254 -13.11 12.18 6.42
N VAL A 255 -12.81 12.80 5.28
CA VAL A 255 -11.44 13.22 4.95
C VAL A 255 -10.96 14.33 5.89
N LEU A 256 -11.82 15.30 6.22
CA LEU A 256 -11.46 16.38 7.14
C LEU A 256 -11.21 15.87 8.57
N GLU A 257 -12.08 15.03 9.11
CA GLU A 257 -12.01 14.55 10.49
C GLU A 257 -10.85 13.58 10.71
N GLU A 258 -10.62 12.64 9.78
CA GLU A 258 -9.58 11.62 9.93
C GLU A 258 -8.21 12.09 9.42
N HIS A 259 -8.20 12.86 8.32
CA HIS A 259 -6.96 13.23 7.63
C HIS A 259 -6.54 14.69 7.83
N TYR A 260 -7.42 15.56 8.34
CA TYR A 260 -7.19 17.00 8.44
C TYR A 260 -6.89 17.64 7.07
N LEU A 261 -7.48 17.09 6.02
CA LEU A 261 -7.38 17.57 4.65
C LEU A 261 -8.71 18.16 4.18
N ILE A 262 -8.62 19.25 3.44
CA ILE A 262 -9.77 19.84 2.74
C ILE A 262 -9.81 19.21 1.35
N VAL A 263 -10.94 18.58 1.03
CA VAL A 263 -11.20 18.06 -0.31
C VAL A 263 -11.62 19.22 -1.19
N GLY A 264 -10.87 19.51 -2.26
CA GLY A 264 -11.17 20.60 -3.17
C GLY A 264 -12.17 20.20 -4.26
N VAL A 265 -12.14 18.94 -4.70
CA VAL A 265 -13.09 18.42 -5.70
C VAL A 265 -13.56 17.03 -5.32
N VAL A 266 -14.88 16.80 -5.36
CA VAL A 266 -15.47 15.46 -5.31
C VAL A 266 -16.12 15.17 -6.65
N VAL A 267 -15.75 14.05 -7.26
CA VAL A 267 -16.30 13.56 -8.52
C VAL A 267 -17.02 12.24 -8.22
N VAL A 268 -18.32 12.18 -8.46
CA VAL A 268 -19.12 10.97 -8.29
C VAL A 268 -19.41 10.38 -9.67
N THR A 269 -19.10 9.12 -9.86
CA THR A 269 -19.19 8.41 -11.15
C THR A 269 -19.95 7.10 -11.00
N ASP A 270 -20.36 6.53 -12.13
CA ASP A 270 -20.80 5.14 -12.20
C ASP A 270 -19.66 4.16 -11.85
N ILE A 271 -20.04 2.93 -11.56
CA ILE A 271 -19.11 1.83 -11.28
C ILE A 271 -18.28 1.48 -12.53
N GLY A 272 -16.98 1.25 -12.33
CA GLY A 272 -16.04 0.84 -13.38
C GLY A 272 -15.33 2.00 -14.10
N VAL A 273 -15.52 3.24 -13.66
CA VAL A 273 -14.81 4.41 -14.21
C VAL A 273 -13.38 4.52 -13.69
N ILE A 274 -13.11 4.12 -12.45
CA ILE A 274 -11.79 4.09 -11.85
C ILE A 274 -10.98 2.95 -12.49
N PRO A 275 -9.93 3.27 -13.27
CA PRO A 275 -9.15 2.26 -13.96
C PRO A 275 -8.32 1.46 -12.95
N ILE A 276 -8.56 0.15 -12.90
CA ILE A 276 -7.77 -0.79 -12.10
C ILE A 276 -7.08 -1.75 -13.07
N ASN A 277 -5.77 -1.95 -12.93
CA ASN A 277 -5.05 -2.86 -13.82
C ASN A 277 -5.25 -4.34 -13.42
N SER A 278 -4.69 -5.27 -14.21
CA SER A 278 -4.80 -6.72 -13.97
C SER A 278 -4.20 -7.20 -12.64
N ARG A 279 -3.46 -6.33 -11.97
CA ARG A 279 -2.81 -6.51 -10.68
C ARG A 279 -3.73 -6.11 -9.51
N GLY A 280 -4.60 -5.13 -9.74
CA GLY A 280 -5.47 -4.58 -8.71
C GLY A 280 -5.01 -3.22 -8.19
N GLU A 281 -4.05 -2.59 -8.90
CA GLU A 281 -3.54 -1.24 -8.64
C GLU A 281 -4.40 -0.22 -9.40
N LYS A 282 -4.87 0.79 -8.67
CA LYS A 282 -5.60 1.93 -9.25
C LYS A 282 -4.65 2.74 -10.11
N GLN A 283 -4.98 2.94 -11.38
CA GLN A 283 -4.20 3.76 -12.31
C GLN A 283 -4.52 5.24 -12.10
N ARG A 284 -4.15 5.77 -10.92
CA ARG A 284 -4.52 7.13 -10.48
C ARG A 284 -4.04 8.22 -11.43
N MET A 285 -2.88 8.04 -12.05
CA MET A 285 -2.37 8.98 -13.05
C MET A 285 -3.24 8.98 -14.32
N HIS A 286 -3.67 7.81 -14.79
CA HIS A 286 -4.59 7.72 -15.92
C HIS A 286 -5.95 8.34 -15.59
N LEU A 287 -6.48 8.07 -14.39
CA LEU A 287 -7.72 8.69 -13.92
C LEU A 287 -7.61 10.22 -13.81
N ARG A 288 -6.49 10.71 -13.28
CA ARG A 288 -6.19 12.15 -13.19
C ARG A 288 -6.13 12.77 -14.57
N ASP A 289 -5.43 12.15 -15.52
CA ASP A 289 -5.30 12.69 -16.87
C ASP A 289 -6.66 12.72 -17.57
N GLY A 290 -7.52 11.71 -17.36
CA GLY A 290 -8.91 11.72 -17.80
C GLY A 290 -9.74 12.85 -17.16
N PHE A 291 -9.57 13.09 -15.86
CA PHE A 291 -10.19 14.24 -15.17
C PHE A 291 -9.74 15.58 -15.77
N LEU A 292 -8.44 15.75 -16.04
CA LEU A 292 -7.89 16.99 -16.61
C LEU A 292 -8.30 17.25 -18.05
N GLN A 293 -8.67 16.19 -18.78
CA GLN A 293 -9.09 16.25 -20.18
C GLN A 293 -10.61 16.26 -20.32
N ASP A 294 -11.37 16.39 -19.22
CA ASP A 294 -12.83 16.31 -19.18
C ASP A 294 -13.39 15.03 -19.84
N GLN A 295 -12.70 13.90 -19.65
CA GLN A 295 -13.07 12.59 -20.20
C GLN A 295 -13.80 11.70 -19.20
N LEU A 296 -13.88 12.11 -17.93
CA LEU A 296 -14.78 11.46 -16.98
C LEU A 296 -16.22 11.91 -17.31
N ASP A 297 -17.16 10.98 -17.31
CA ASP A 297 -18.60 11.24 -17.44
C ASP A 297 -19.24 11.12 -16.03
N PRO A 298 -19.13 12.15 -15.18
CA PRO A 298 -19.57 12.07 -13.80
C PRO A 298 -21.08 12.23 -13.67
N ILE A 299 -21.66 11.49 -12.72
CA ILE A 299 -23.02 11.72 -12.22
C ILE A 299 -23.10 13.11 -11.58
N TYR A 300 -22.08 13.48 -10.81
CA TYR A 300 -22.03 14.76 -10.11
C TYR A 300 -20.60 15.21 -9.83
N VAL A 301 -20.35 16.51 -9.90
CA VAL A 301 -19.07 17.14 -9.52
C VAL A 301 -19.33 18.29 -8.56
N ALA A 302 -18.66 18.24 -7.40
CA ALA A 302 -18.67 19.32 -6.42
C ALA A 302 -17.29 19.95 -6.31
N TYR A 303 -17.23 21.27 -6.53
CA TYR A 303 -16.04 22.08 -6.27
C TYR A 303 -16.20 22.77 -4.91
N ASN A 304 -15.40 22.36 -3.94
CA ASN A 304 -15.31 23.01 -2.63
C ASN A 304 -14.16 24.02 -2.69
N MET A 305 -14.48 25.22 -3.20
CA MET A 305 -13.57 26.37 -3.16
C MET A 305 -13.72 27.17 -1.88
#